data_AF-A0A2P6SA22-F1
#
_entry.id   AF-A0A2P6SA22-F1
#
_cell.length_a   1.000
_cell.length_b   1.000
_cell.length_c   1.000
_cell.angle_alpha   90.00
_cell.angle_beta   90.00
_cell.angle_gamma   90.00
#
_symmetry.space_group_name_H-M   'P 1'
#
loop_
_entity.id
_entity.type
_entity.pdbx_description
1 polymer ?
#
loop_
_entity_poly.entity_id
_entity_poly.type
_entity_poly.pdbx_seq_one_letter_code
_entity_poly.pdbx_strand_id
1 'polypeptide(L)' 'MAIPSEMISNKQVILKDYVTGFPKESDMELRTATTTLKLPQGSTGVLVKISSTCPAILT' A
#
# COMPACT_ATOMS: atom_id res chain seq x y z
N MET A 1 -3.48 -0.87 29.43
CA MET A 1 -3.71 -0.37 28.06
C MET A 1 -2.54 -0.79 27.20
N ALA A 2 -2.71 -1.81 26.35
CA ALA A 2 -1.66 -2.18 25.40
C ALA A 2 -1.71 -1.18 24.23
N ILE A 3 -0.64 -0.41 24.05
CA ILE A 3 -0.45 0.34 22.80
C ILE A 3 -0.32 -0.74 21.72
N PRO A 4 -1.22 -0.82 20.74
CA PRO A 4 -1.06 -1.81 19.68
C PRO A 4 0.27 -1.51 19.01
N SER A 5 1.11 -2.54 18.96
CA SER A 5 2.43 -2.55 18.32
C SER A 5 2.49 -1.58 17.14
N GLU A 6 3.37 -0.59 17.27
CA GLU A 6 3.73 0.45 16.31
C GLU A 6 2.88 0.48 15.04
N MET A 7 1.82 1.29 15.09
CA MET A 7 0.95 1.50 13.94
C MET A 7 1.69 2.40 12.94
N ILE A 8 2.03 1.86 11.78
CA ILE A 8 2.79 2.57 10.76
C ILE A 8 1.86 3.15 9.68
N SER A 9 2.24 4.29 9.11
CA SER A 9 1.52 4.86 7.96
C SER A 9 1.86 4.10 6.68
N ASN A 10 0.85 3.59 5.99
CA ASN A 10 0.92 2.97 4.69
C ASN A 10 0.21 3.84 3.65
N LYS A 11 0.98 4.45 2.73
CA LYS A 11 0.40 5.21 1.62
C LYS A 11 -0.06 4.26 0.52
N GLN A 12 -1.28 4.45 0.06
CA GLN A 12 -1.95 3.59 -0.92
C GLN A 12 -2.47 4.47 -2.06
N VAL A 13 -2.43 3.91 -3.28
CA VAL A 13 -3.15 4.45 -4.43
C VAL A 13 -4.41 3.62 -4.58
N ILE A 14 -5.57 4.24 -4.40
CA ILE A 14 -6.88 3.57 -4.45
C ILE A 14 -7.59 4.01 -5.73
N LEU A 15 -8.16 3.06 -6.47
CA LEU A 15 -9.08 3.35 -7.56
C LEU A 15 -10.45 3.69 -6.94
N LYS A 16 -10.94 4.92 -7.15
CA LYS A 16 -12.17 5.40 -6.50
C LYS A 16 -13.41 4.69 -7.04
N ASP A 17 -13.53 4.68 -8.36
CA ASP A 17 -14.68 4.16 -9.08
C ASP A 17 -14.23 3.37 -10.31
N TYR A 18 -15.11 2.51 -10.82
CA TYR A 18 -14.87 1.83 -12.09
C TYR A 18 -14.84 2.82 -13.24
N VAL A 19 -13.75 2.85 -13.98
CA VAL A 19 -13.57 3.79 -15.09
C VAL A 19 -14.04 3.16 -16.39
N THR A 20 -14.85 3.88 -17.15
CA THR A 20 -15.19 3.56 -18.53
C THR A 20 -14.35 4.42 -19.48
N GLY A 21 -13.58 3.80 -20.37
CA GLY A 21 -12.68 4.51 -21.29
C GLY A 21 -11.23 4.54 -20.80
N PHE A 22 -10.53 5.66 -20.99
CA PHE A 22 -9.13 5.80 -20.56
C PHE A 22 -9.03 6.33 -19.12
N PRO A 23 -8.22 5.67 -18.25
CA PRO A 23 -8.03 6.10 -16.87
C PRO A 23 -7.28 7.42 -16.79
N LYS A 24 -7.74 8.28 -15.88
CA LYS A 24 -7.13 9.58 -15.55
C LYS A 24 -6.60 9.56 -14.13
N GLU A 25 -5.71 10.49 -13.82
CA GLU A 25 -5.18 10.66 -12.47
C GLU A 25 -6.29 10.94 -11.44
N SER A 26 -7.36 11.63 -11.84
CA SER A 26 -8.53 11.92 -11.00
C SER A 26 -9.25 10.69 -10.46
N ASP A 27 -9.14 9.59 -11.20
CA ASP A 27 -9.80 8.31 -10.90
C ASP A 27 -9.05 7.57 -9.79
N MET A 28 -7.81 7.98 -9.52
CA MET A 28 -6.97 7.47 -8.46
C MET A 28 -6.97 8.42 -7.26
N GLU A 29 -6.88 7.86 -6.06
CA GLU A 29 -6.76 8.60 -4.81
C GLU A 29 -5.50 8.18 -4.06
N LEU A 30 -4.75 9.18 -3.57
CA LEU A 30 -3.70 8.96 -2.59
C LEU A 30 -4.31 8.94 -1.19
N ARG A 31 -4.40 7.73 -0.61
CA ARG A 31 -4.89 7.53 0.75
C ARG A 31 -3.75 7.11 1.67
N THR A 32 -3.69 7.73 2.85
CA THR A 32 -2.77 7.28 3.91
C THR A 32 -3.56 6.43 4.89
N ALA A 33 -3.36 5.11 4.84
CA ALA A 33 -3.91 4.18 5.81
C ALA A 33 -2.89 3.92 6.93
N THR A 34 -3.34 3.36 8.04
CA THR A 34 -2.45 2.86 9.09
C THR A 34 -2.52 1.35 9.12
N THR A 35 -1.37 0.68 9.29
CA THR A 35 -1.30 -0.78 9.36
C THR A 35 -0.32 -1.22 10.45
N THR A 36 -0.55 -2.40 11.00
CA THR A 36 0.38 -3.04 11.95
C THR A 36 1.27 -4.03 11.23
N LEU A 37 2.57 -4.06 11.56
CA LEU A 37 3.54 -5.00 10.98
C LEU A 37 3.43 -6.43 11.53
N LYS A 38 2.20 -6.93 11.68
CA LYS A 38 1.90 -8.28 12.15
C LYS A 38 0.92 -8.94 11.21
N LEU A 39 1.21 -10.19 10.86
CA LEU A 39 0.29 -11.01 10.07
C LEU A 39 -0.93 -11.38 10.92
N PRO A 40 -2.14 -11.41 10.34
CA PRO A 40 -3.32 -11.96 10.99
C PRO A 40 -3.09 -13.43 11.39
N GLN A 41 -3.64 -13.85 12.54
CA GLN A 41 -3.55 -15.24 12.98
C GLN A 41 -4.18 -16.18 11.93
N GLY A 42 -3.47 -17.25 11.59
CA GLY A 42 -3.91 -18.23 10.58
C GLY A 42 -3.62 -17.82 9.13
N SER A 43 -2.93 -16.71 8.88
CA SER A 43 -2.48 -16.35 7.53
C SER A 43 -1.22 -17.11 7.12
N THR A 44 -1.25 -17.77 5.97
CA THR A 44 -0.06 -18.34 5.29
C THR A 44 0.60 -17.31 4.36
N GLY A 45 0.08 -16.09 4.31
CA GLY A 45 0.59 -15.01 3.46
C GLY A 45 1.86 -14.35 4.00
N VAL A 46 2.43 -13.47 3.19
CA VAL A 46 3.62 -12.67 3.54
C VAL A 46 3.26 -11.19 3.59
N LEU A 47 3.79 -10.46 4.58
CA LEU A 47 3.72 -9.00 4.63
C LEU A 47 4.97 -8.43 3.97
N VAL A 48 4.78 -7.65 2.90
CA VAL A 48 5.87 -7.12 2.08
C VAL A 48 5.90 -5.59 2.14
N LYS A 49 7.10 -5.02 2.16
CA LYS A 49 7.34 -3.60 1.93
C LYS A 49 7.71 -3.39 0.47
N ILE A 50 6.86 -2.69 -0.28
CA ILE A 50 7.13 -2.35 -1.68
C ILE A 50 8.12 -1.18 -1.72
N SER A 51 9.33 -1.41 -2.23
CA SER A 51 10.33 -0.38 -2.46
C SER A 51 10.68 -0.32 -3.95
N SER A 52 10.38 0.81 -4.59
CA SER A 52 10.79 1.06 -5.97
C SER A 52 12.22 1.59 -6.03
N THR A 53 13.21 0.73 -5.82
CA THR A 53 14.57 1.02 -6.30
C THR A 53 14.64 0.52 -7.73
N CYS A 54 14.58 1.45 -8.68
CA CYS A 54 14.86 1.15 -10.08
C CYS A 54 16.37 0.95 -10.21
N PRO A 55 16.89 -0.25 -10.52
CA PRO A 55 18.28 -0.35 -10.95
C PRO A 55 18.33 0.31 -12.32
N ALA A 56 18.73 1.58 -12.35
CA ALA A 56 19.22 2.18 -13.58
C ALA A 56 20.43 1.33 -14.00
N ILE A 57 20.22 0.41 -14.94
CA ILE A 57 21.31 -0.22 -15.67
C ILE A 57 21.99 0.96 -16.38
N LEU A 58 23.18 1.29 -15.89
CA LEU A 58 24.10 2.24 -16.51
C LEU A 58 24.24 1.84 -17.99
N THR A 59 23.89 2.76 -18.88
CA THR A 59 24.39 2.82 -20.26
C THR A 59 25.91 2.80 -20.29
#